data_AF-A0A0R3PJ72-F1
#
_entry.id   AF-A0A0R3PJ72-F1
#
_cell.length_a   1.000
_cell.length_b   1.000
_cell.length_c   1.000
_cell.angle_alpha   90.00
_cell.angle_beta   90.00
_cell.angle_gamma   90.00
#
_symmetry.space_group_name_H-M   'P 1'
#
loop_
_entity.id
_entity.type
_entity.pdbx_description
1 polymer ?
#
loop_
_entity_poly.entity_id
_entity_poly.type
_entity_poly.pdbx_seq_one_letter_code
_entity_poly.pdbx_strand_id
1 'polypeptide(L)'
;MRIREPRTTALIFSSGKMVTSGAKSICASRQASRKFARIVQKVGFDVRFTDFKIQNVVGSCDVRFSIQLEGLCITHAPFSSYEPELFPGLIYRMVQPRVVLLIFVSGKVVITGGRNQEDIDQAFKHIYPILRAFKK
;
A
#
# COMPACT_ATOMS: atom_id res chain seq x y z
N MET A 1 -1.06 1.86 -20.21
CA MET A 1 -0.16 2.95 -20.68
C MET A 1 0.89 3.25 -19.62
N ARG A 2 2.14 3.60 -19.98
CA ARG A 2 3.23 3.91 -19.02
C ARG A 2 3.94 5.21 -19.40
N ILE A 3 4.37 5.98 -18.40
CA ILE A 3 5.22 7.16 -18.60
C ILE A 3 6.48 7.06 -17.73
N ARG A 4 7.57 7.70 -18.18
CA ARG A 4 8.86 7.68 -17.47
C ARG A 4 8.90 8.63 -16.28
N GLU A 5 8.28 9.80 -16.40
CA GLU A 5 8.39 10.85 -15.39
C GLU A 5 7.03 11.51 -15.07
N PRO A 6 6.52 11.36 -13.84
CA PRO A 6 6.94 10.39 -12.82
C PRO A 6 6.70 8.94 -13.30
N ARG A 7 7.56 8.01 -12.92
CA ARG A 7 7.50 6.60 -13.37
C ARG A 7 6.22 5.95 -12.87
N THR A 8 5.21 5.91 -13.74
CA THR A 8 3.84 5.50 -13.37
C THR A 8 3.20 4.72 -14.51
N THR A 9 2.22 3.89 -14.14
CA THR A 9 1.39 3.12 -15.07
C THR A 9 -0.05 3.58 -14.92
N ALA A 10 -0.73 3.84 -16.03
CA ALA A 10 -2.17 4.05 -16.06
C ALA A 10 -2.87 2.87 -16.75
N LEU A 11 -3.93 2.40 -16.11
CA LEU A 11 -4.97 1.55 -16.69
C LEU A 11 -6.14 2.45 -17.07
N ILE A 12 -6.49 2.48 -18.35
CA ILE A 12 -7.56 3.31 -18.90
C ILE A 12 -8.63 2.36 -19.40
N PHE A 13 -9.86 2.53 -18.94
CA PHE A 13 -11.01 1.71 -19.30
C PHE A 13 -11.83 2.37 -20.41
N SER A 14 -12.58 1.58 -21.18
CA SER A 14 -13.49 2.09 -22.22
C SER A 14 -14.57 3.04 -21.67
N SER A 15 -14.89 2.94 -20.38
CA SER A 15 -15.79 3.85 -19.67
C SER A 15 -15.20 5.24 -19.38
N GLY A 16 -13.93 5.49 -19.74
CA GLY A 16 -13.22 6.72 -19.42
C GLY A 16 -12.63 6.76 -18.00
N LYS A 17 -12.92 5.76 -17.16
CA LYS A 17 -12.25 5.62 -15.85
C LYS A 17 -10.77 5.33 -16.04
N MET A 18 -9.95 5.87 -15.15
CA MET A 18 -8.51 5.68 -15.17
C MET A 18 -7.97 5.36 -13.76
N VAL A 19 -7.13 4.34 -13.67
CA VAL A 19 -6.40 3.97 -12.45
C VAL A 19 -4.93 4.22 -12.69
N THR A 20 -4.32 5.08 -11.88
CA THR A 20 -2.87 5.38 -11.92
C THR A 20 -2.17 4.70 -10.76
N SER A 21 -1.08 3.97 -11.02
CA SER A 21 -0.27 3.27 -10.01
C SER A 21 1.23 3.49 -10.19
N GLY A 22 1.98 3.30 -9.10
CA GLY A 22 3.44 3.40 -9.07
C GLY A 22 4.00 4.76 -8.64
N ALA A 23 3.16 5.76 -8.37
CA ALA A 23 3.60 7.03 -7.82
C ALA A 23 4.05 6.88 -6.36
N LYS A 24 5.15 7.56 -5.99
CA LYS A 24 5.70 7.58 -4.62
C LYS A 24 5.15 8.72 -3.74
N SER A 25 4.36 9.63 -4.32
CA SER A 25 3.74 10.72 -3.60
C SER A 25 2.39 11.07 -4.21
N ILE A 26 1.51 11.65 -3.39
CA ILE A 26 0.17 12.10 -3.81
C ILE A 26 0.30 13.15 -4.93
N CYS A 27 1.24 14.09 -4.79
CA CYS A 27 1.53 15.11 -5.80
C CYS A 27 1.98 14.48 -7.12
N ALA A 28 2.92 13.52 -7.09
CA ALA A 28 3.37 12.82 -8.28
C ALA A 28 2.24 12.01 -8.93
N SER A 29 1.37 11.39 -8.12
CA SER A 29 0.20 10.66 -8.62
C SER A 29 -0.74 11.61 -9.36
N ARG A 30 -1.06 12.78 -8.79
CA ARG A 30 -1.92 13.77 -9.44
C ARG A 30 -1.30 14.31 -10.72
N GLN A 31 0.00 14.58 -10.72
CA GLN A 31 0.74 15.03 -11.90
C GLN A 31 0.73 13.96 -13.02
N ALA A 32 0.98 12.70 -12.67
CA ALA A 32 0.91 11.57 -13.60
C ALA A 32 -0.47 11.46 -14.24
N SER A 33 -1.53 11.44 -13.43
CA SER A 33 -2.91 11.33 -13.93
C SER A 33 -3.28 12.49 -14.85
N ARG A 34 -2.83 13.71 -14.56
CA ARG A 34 -3.01 14.85 -15.48
C ARG A 34 -2.24 14.69 -16.79
N LYS A 35 -1.00 14.17 -16.74
CA LYS A 35 -0.23 13.85 -17.96
C LYS A 35 -0.93 12.80 -18.81
N PHE A 36 -1.46 11.74 -18.21
CA PHE A 36 -2.23 10.73 -18.92
C PHE A 36 -3.48 11.31 -19.58
N ALA A 37 -4.28 12.10 -18.85
CA ALA A 37 -5.44 12.78 -19.42
C ALA A 37 -5.06 13.66 -20.61
N ARG A 38 -3.94 14.40 -20.52
CA ARG A 38 -3.44 15.23 -21.62
C ARG A 38 -3.02 14.42 -22.84
N ILE A 39 -2.48 13.22 -22.65
CA ILE A 39 -2.11 12.36 -23.78
C ILE A 39 -3.37 11.84 -24.48
N VAL A 40 -4.40 11.44 -23.74
CA VAL A 40 -5.68 11.02 -24.33
C VAL A 40 -6.35 12.17 -25.09
N GLN A 41 -6.31 13.39 -24.55
CA GLN A 41 -6.77 14.60 -25.26
C GLN A 41 -6.04 14.81 -26.60
N LYS A 42 -4.72 14.62 -26.62
CA LYS A 42 -3.92 14.77 -27.85
C LYS A 42 -4.24 13.74 -28.93
N VAL A 43 -4.80 12.58 -28.56
CA VAL A 43 -5.24 11.55 -29.50
C VAL A 43 -6.58 11.93 -30.16
N GLY A 44 -7.27 12.96 -29.66
CA GLY A 44 -8.52 13.48 -30.26
C GLY A 44 -9.79 13.15 -29.48
N PHE A 45 -9.67 12.59 -28.27
CA PHE A 45 -10.83 12.37 -27.39
C PHE A 45 -11.06 13.59 -26.47
N ASP A 46 -12.32 14.00 -26.33
CA ASP A 46 -12.70 15.01 -25.35
C ASP A 46 -12.71 14.40 -23.93
N VAL A 47 -11.62 14.60 -23.20
CA VAL A 47 -11.44 14.06 -21.85
C VAL A 47 -11.23 15.19 -20.86
N ARG A 48 -11.95 15.15 -19.74
CA ARG A 48 -11.78 16.05 -18.60
C ARG A 48 -11.16 15.31 -17.42
N PHE A 49 -10.26 15.97 -16.70
CA PHE A 49 -9.66 15.42 -15.49
C PHE A 49 -10.50 15.81 -14.27
N THR A 50 -11.37 14.89 -13.83
CA THR A 50 -12.25 15.07 -12.66
C THR A 50 -12.06 13.96 -11.64
N ASP A 51 -12.61 14.14 -10.44
CA ASP A 51 -12.77 13.09 -9.42
C ASP A 51 -11.48 12.37 -9.02
N PHE A 52 -10.37 13.11 -8.99
CA PHE A 52 -9.10 12.56 -8.51
C PHE A 52 -9.20 12.18 -7.04
N LYS A 53 -9.06 10.88 -6.75
CA LYS A 53 -9.10 10.33 -5.40
C LYS A 53 -8.02 9.28 -5.22
N ILE A 54 -7.31 9.35 -4.11
CA ILE A 54 -6.38 8.30 -3.68
C ILE A 54 -7.19 7.08 -3.22
N GLN A 55 -6.94 5.94 -3.85
CA GLN A 55 -7.64 4.68 -3.54
C GLN A 55 -6.88 3.82 -2.54
N ASN A 56 -5.55 3.83 -2.61
CA ASN A 56 -4.70 3.06 -1.72
C ASN A 56 -3.32 3.73 -1.60
N VAL A 57 -2.76 3.68 -0.39
CA VAL A 57 -1.38 4.02 -0.08
C VAL A 57 -0.72 2.76 0.47
N VAL A 58 0.48 2.46 -0.02
CA VAL A 58 1.28 1.33 0.44
C VAL A 58 2.55 1.86 1.10
N GLY A 59 2.74 1.51 2.36
CA GLY A 59 3.95 1.78 3.11
C GLY A 59 4.82 0.52 3.23
N SER A 60 6.13 0.71 3.27
CA SER A 60 7.07 -0.36 3.62
C SER A 60 8.06 0.16 4.64
N CYS A 61 8.31 -0.62 5.68
CA CYS A 61 9.25 -0.30 6.75
C CYS A 61 10.06 -1.54 7.12
N ASP A 62 11.17 -1.33 7.83
CA ASP A 62 12.07 -2.37 8.29
C ASP A 62 12.41 -2.08 9.75
N VAL A 63 12.02 -2.98 10.66
CA VAL A 63 12.30 -2.83 12.10
C VAL A 63 13.71 -3.26 12.49
N ARG A 64 14.50 -3.81 11.56
CA ARG A 64 15.93 -4.18 11.73
C ARG A 64 16.19 -5.26 12.78
N PHE A 65 15.20 -6.08 13.11
CA PHE A 65 15.36 -7.27 13.95
C PHE A 65 14.44 -8.39 13.49
N SER A 66 14.83 -9.63 13.78
CA SER A 66 14.01 -10.80 13.44
C SER A 66 12.82 -10.94 14.38
N ILE A 67 11.69 -11.41 13.85
CA ILE A 67 10.42 -11.51 14.56
C ILE A 67 9.99 -12.98 14.64
N GLN A 68 9.59 -13.44 15.83
CA GLN A 68 9.00 -14.76 16.03
C GLN A 68 7.51 -14.75 15.62
N LEU A 69 7.24 -15.09 14.36
CA LEU A 69 5.89 -14.99 13.77
C LEU A 69 4.90 -16.01 14.35
N GLU A 70 5.36 -17.20 14.73
CA GLU A 70 4.53 -18.24 15.32
C GLU A 70 3.95 -17.76 16.65
N GLY A 71 4.80 -17.20 17.52
CA GLY A 71 4.39 -16.62 18.79
C GLY A 71 3.41 -15.45 18.60
N LEU A 72 3.73 -14.55 17.66
CA LEU A 72 2.85 -13.43 17.31
C LEU A 72 1.47 -13.92 16.83
N CYS A 73 1.44 -14.95 15.98
CA CYS A 73 0.21 -15.51 15.44
C CYS A 73 -0.67 -16.16 16.51
N ILE A 74 -0.06 -16.84 17.49
CA ILE A 74 -0.78 -17.47 18.59
C ILE A 74 -1.37 -16.40 19.51
N THR A 75 -0.59 -15.40 19.90
CA THR A 75 -1.04 -14.34 20.81
C THR A 75 -2.07 -13.41 20.17
N HIS A 76 -1.94 -13.12 18.86
CA HIS A 76 -2.84 -12.23 18.12
C HIS A 76 -3.78 -12.95 17.14
N ALA A 77 -4.10 -14.23 17.42
CA ALA A 77 -4.87 -15.11 16.53
C ALA A 77 -6.13 -14.48 15.89
N PRO A 78 -6.96 -13.65 16.58
CA PRO A 78 -8.13 -13.04 15.96
C PRO A 78 -7.81 -12.07 14.82
N PHE A 79 -6.58 -11.54 14.79
CA PHE A 79 -6.15 -10.52 13.84
C PHE A 79 -5.09 -11.03 12.87
N SER A 80 -4.46 -12.17 13.16
CA SER A 80 -3.32 -12.69 12.40
C SER A 80 -3.62 -14.01 11.70
N SER A 81 -3.04 -14.19 10.52
CA SER A 81 -3.00 -15.46 9.81
C SER A 81 -1.59 -15.72 9.32
N TYR A 82 -1.04 -16.90 9.64
CA TYR A 82 0.31 -17.29 9.25
C TYR A 82 0.34 -18.75 8.79
N GLU A 83 0.55 -18.94 7.49
CA GLU A 83 0.66 -20.25 6.84
C GLU A 83 1.89 -20.21 5.92
N PRO A 84 3.10 -20.50 6.44
CA PRO A 84 4.36 -20.29 5.71
C PRO A 84 4.46 -21.09 4.40
N GLU A 85 3.79 -22.24 4.33
CA GLU A 85 3.69 -23.07 3.12
C GLU A 85 2.91 -22.38 1.99
N LEU A 86 1.96 -21.49 2.31
CA LEU A 86 1.19 -20.72 1.32
C LEU A 86 1.77 -19.33 1.09
N PHE A 87 2.21 -18.66 2.15
CA PHE A 87 2.75 -17.31 2.09
C PHE A 87 3.81 -17.08 3.19
N PRO A 88 5.02 -16.60 2.85
CA PRO A 88 6.14 -16.51 3.80
C PRO A 88 6.00 -15.43 4.88
N GLY A 89 4.98 -14.57 4.81
CA GLY A 89 4.74 -13.51 5.80
C GLY A 89 3.49 -13.76 6.63
N LEU A 90 3.43 -13.17 7.83
CA LEU A 90 2.21 -13.12 8.64
C LEU A 90 1.32 -11.99 8.13
N ILE A 91 0.04 -12.29 7.91
CA ILE A 91 -0.98 -11.31 7.54
C ILE A 91 -1.65 -10.83 8.82
N TYR A 92 -1.52 -9.53 9.14
CA TYR A 92 -2.14 -8.92 10.31
C TYR A 92 -3.21 -7.91 9.87
N ARG A 93 -4.44 -8.11 10.32
CA ARG A 93 -5.59 -7.25 10.01
C ARG A 93 -5.82 -6.30 11.18
N MET A 94 -5.41 -5.05 11.01
CA MET A 94 -5.62 -4.01 12.01
C MET A 94 -7.00 -3.38 11.84
N VAL A 95 -7.74 -3.25 12.94
CA VAL A 95 -9.09 -2.65 12.93
C VAL A 95 -9.01 -1.13 12.88
N GLN A 96 -8.09 -0.52 13.65
CA GLN A 96 -7.93 0.92 13.75
C GLN A 96 -6.44 1.33 13.73
N PRO A 97 -5.98 2.05 12.68
CA PRO A 97 -6.67 2.32 11.41
C PRO A 97 -6.95 1.02 10.64
N ARG A 98 -7.98 1.01 9.78
CA ARG A 98 -8.39 -0.18 9.01
C ARG A 98 -7.38 -0.47 7.89
N VAL A 99 -6.33 -1.23 8.20
CA VAL A 99 -5.25 -1.59 7.27
C VAL A 99 -4.85 -3.06 7.42
N VAL A 100 -4.10 -3.55 6.45
CA VAL A 100 -3.48 -4.88 6.47
C VAL A 100 -1.97 -4.72 6.49
N LEU A 101 -1.31 -5.44 7.39
CA LEU A 101 0.14 -5.51 7.50
C LEU A 101 0.62 -6.90 7.06
N LEU A 102 1.67 -6.94 6.27
CA LEU A 102 2.40 -8.15 5.90
C LEU A 102 3.74 -8.10 6.64
N ILE A 103 3.92 -8.96 7.62
CA ILE A 103 5.07 -8.97 8.53
C ILE A 103 5.95 -10.17 8.17
N PHE A 104 7.22 -9.93 7.89
CA PHE A 104 8.18 -10.98 7.52
C PHE A 104 9.13 -11.27 8.68
N VAL A 105 9.63 -12.51 8.76
CA VAL A 105 10.62 -12.95 9.77
C VAL A 105 11.85 -12.04 9.80
N SER A 106 12.22 -11.44 8.66
CA SER A 106 13.34 -10.51 8.52
C SER A 106 13.16 -9.16 9.24
N GLY A 107 11.96 -8.84 9.74
CA GLY A 107 11.63 -7.52 10.28
C GLY A 107 11.12 -6.52 9.24
N LYS A 108 11.05 -6.91 7.97
CA LYS A 108 10.36 -6.12 6.94
C LYS A 108 8.86 -6.18 7.19
N VAL A 109 8.20 -5.03 7.06
CA VAL A 109 6.76 -4.88 7.22
C VAL A 109 6.21 -4.06 6.06
N VAL A 110 5.17 -4.57 5.40
CA VAL A 110 4.43 -3.85 4.36
C VAL A 110 3.04 -3.52 4.89
N ILE A 111 2.61 -2.27 4.77
CA ILE A 111 1.31 -1.78 5.23
C ILE A 111 0.52 -1.35 4.00
N THR A 112 -0.70 -1.85 3.85
CA THR A 112 -1.58 -1.56 2.71
C THR A 112 -3.03 -1.42 3.14
N GLY A 113 -3.86 -0.78 2.32
CA GLY A 113 -5.28 -0.55 2.58
C GLY A 113 -5.60 0.81 3.20
N GLY A 114 -4.56 1.59 3.55
CA GLY A 114 -4.70 2.98 3.99
C GLY A 114 -5.06 3.91 2.83
N ARG A 115 -5.76 5.01 3.11
CA ARG A 115 -6.15 6.00 2.07
C ARG A 115 -5.31 7.26 2.11
N ASN A 116 -4.61 7.48 3.22
CA ASN A 116 -3.76 8.63 3.45
C ASN A 116 -2.43 8.16 4.09
N GLN A 117 -1.49 9.08 4.26
CA GLN A 117 -0.18 8.77 4.85
C GLN A 117 -0.32 8.53 6.36
N GLU A 118 -1.23 9.25 7.02
CA GLU A 118 -1.45 9.18 8.45
C GLU A 118 -1.90 7.79 8.91
N ASP A 119 -2.75 7.10 8.15
CA ASP A 119 -3.18 5.73 8.40
C ASP A 119 -1.98 4.78 8.48
N ILE A 120 -1.00 4.96 7.58
CA ILE A 120 0.22 4.14 7.54
C ILE A 120 1.09 4.41 8.77
N ASP A 121 1.28 5.69 9.10
CA ASP A 121 2.11 6.10 10.23
C ASP A 121 1.49 5.66 11.57
N GLN A 122 0.17 5.76 11.73
CA GLN A 122 -0.55 5.29 12.91
C GLN A 122 -0.51 3.77 13.02
N ALA A 123 -0.72 3.04 11.92
CA ALA A 123 -0.63 1.59 11.91
C ALA A 123 0.75 1.10 12.35
N PHE A 124 1.81 1.75 11.85
CA PHE A 124 3.17 1.42 12.26
C PHE A 124 3.41 1.69 13.74
N LYS A 125 2.96 2.85 14.26
CA LYS A 125 3.06 3.19 15.69
C LYS A 125 2.36 2.17 16.59
N HIS A 126 1.20 1.65 16.16
CA HIS A 126 0.46 0.64 16.93
C HIS A 126 1.14 -0.72 16.92
N ILE A 127 1.65 -1.17 15.75
CA ILE A 127 2.23 -2.51 15.65
C ILE A 127 3.66 -2.58 16.22
N TYR A 128 4.44 -1.50 16.13
CA TYR A 128 5.86 -1.49 16.54
C TYR A 128 6.14 -2.04 17.96
N PRO A 129 5.43 -1.61 19.03
CA PRO A 129 5.67 -2.16 20.37
C PRO A 129 5.33 -3.66 20.46
N ILE A 130 4.31 -4.12 19.71
CA ILE A 130 3.96 -5.54 19.63
C ILE A 130 5.10 -6.31 18.98
N LEU A 131 5.60 -5.86 17.82
CA LEU A 131 6.71 -6.54 17.12
C LEU A 131 7.96 -6.61 18.01
N ARG A 132 8.23 -5.55 18.78
CA ARG A 132 9.37 -5.51 19.70
C ARG A 132 9.28 -6.56 20.81
N ALA A 133 8.07 -6.92 21.27
CA ALA A 133 7.87 -7.96 22.28
C ALA A 133 8.15 -9.38 21.73
N PHE A 134 8.01 -9.59 20.41
CA PHE A 134 8.31 -10.84 19.71
C PHE A 134 9.66 -10.81 18.99
N LYS A 135 10.59 -9.96 19.44
CA LYS A 135 11.95 -9.91 18.91
C LYS A 135 12.64 -11.24 19.23
N LYS A 136 13.18 -11.88 18.19
CA LYS A 136 14.04 -13.06 18.30
C LYS A 136 15.47 -12.68 18.68
#